data_AF-A0AAC9W4I4-F1
#
_entry.id   AF-A0AAC9W4I4-F1
#
_cell.length_a   1.000
_cell.length_b   1.000
_cell.length_c   1.000
_cell.angle_alpha   90.00
_cell.angle_beta   90.00
_cell.angle_gamma   90.00
#
_symmetry.space_group_name_H-M   'P 1'
#
loop_
_entity.id
_entity.type
_entity.pdbx_description
1 polymer ?
#
loop_
_entity_poly.entity_id
_entity_poly.type
_entity_poly.pdbx_seq_one_letter_code
_entity_poly.pdbx_strand_id
1 'polypeptide(L)'
;MKQNVLVCCGTGCRANGSLLVLEALQKAARKHKSDIEVSPMIKSTGCNGFCENGPIVKIEPADISYYKVKPEDADSIIKDTVLDGKIIEKLLYKGNDGKRVRSQNENPFYAPQKKWVLHNIGEIDPTNIDDYIARGGYSALKKALSMDADRIIGEVEASGIRGRGGAGFPTGTKWRQALKYDSDVKYVACNGDEGDPGAFMDRSILEGDPHSVIEGMIICACAIDAQEGYMYIRDEYGLAVENCKIALQQAREKGFLGDSVMGTGKSFDIQIVRGGGAFVCGESTALMASVEGRVGEPRAKYIRSVQRGLWNKPTVLNNVETLANIPRIIQDGGAKFKELGTEKSSGTKVFALVGKVKRTGLVEIPMGSTLRHLIYDIGGGIPGDRPFKAVQTGGPSGGCIPAELLDLPMDFDTLTSYGAMMGSGGVIVMDDRSCMVEVARYYIEFLCDESCGKCTPCREGLRHLLTILTDICEGRGQEGDIELMEKICHTMQDASLCSLGKSAANPVLTTIKYFRDEYEAHIHEKRCPAGVCPKLTAFVIDEEACKGCMRCSKACPAAAVSGEVKKPHHIDPVKCIACGSCREACNFDAVVAVKRGEA
;
A
#
# COMPACT_ATOMS: atom_id res chain seq x y z
N MET A 1 -14.11 -20.63 -30.05
CA MET A 1 -13.00 -20.07 -29.24
C MET A 1 -13.25 -20.46 -27.80
N LYS A 2 -12.24 -20.97 -27.08
CA LYS A 2 -12.37 -21.20 -25.63
C LYS A 2 -12.53 -19.83 -24.96
N GLN A 3 -13.59 -19.65 -24.17
CA GLN A 3 -13.78 -18.46 -23.35
C GLN A 3 -13.28 -18.75 -21.94
N ASN A 4 -12.50 -17.82 -21.38
CA ASN A 4 -11.96 -17.91 -20.03
C ASN A 4 -12.74 -16.95 -19.13
N VAL A 5 -13.26 -17.47 -18.02
CA VAL A 5 -13.86 -16.67 -16.95
C VAL A 5 -12.81 -16.53 -15.86
N LEU A 6 -12.59 -15.31 -15.38
CA LEU A 6 -11.46 -14.93 -14.54
C LEU A 6 -11.99 -14.24 -13.27
N VAL A 7 -11.98 -14.91 -12.11
CA VAL A 7 -12.50 -14.41 -10.81
C VAL A 7 -11.41 -13.96 -9.83
N CYS A 8 -11.31 -12.66 -9.53
CA CYS A 8 -10.25 -12.11 -8.67
C CYS A 8 -10.26 -12.72 -7.26
N CYS A 9 -9.15 -13.36 -6.87
CA CYS A 9 -8.98 -14.04 -5.58
C CYS A 9 -7.87 -13.45 -4.69
N GLY A 10 -7.41 -12.22 -4.95
CA GLY A 10 -6.56 -11.50 -3.99
C GLY A 10 -7.26 -11.25 -2.64
N THR A 11 -6.49 -10.92 -1.59
CA THR A 11 -6.96 -10.83 -0.19
C THR A 11 -8.25 -10.02 -0.04
N GLY A 12 -8.34 -8.83 -0.65
CA GLY A 12 -9.51 -7.96 -0.56
C GLY A 12 -10.77 -8.56 -1.21
N CYS A 13 -10.65 -9.30 -2.30
CA CYS A 13 -11.78 -9.99 -2.92
C CYS A 13 -12.17 -11.24 -2.14
N ARG A 14 -11.20 -11.96 -1.54
CA ARG A 14 -11.47 -13.11 -0.65
C ARG A 14 -12.28 -12.67 0.58
N ALA A 15 -11.91 -11.54 1.18
CA ALA A 15 -12.66 -10.95 2.29
C ALA A 15 -14.11 -10.61 1.90
N ASN A 16 -14.36 -10.30 0.62
CA ASN A 16 -15.69 -10.05 0.05
C ASN A 16 -16.37 -11.32 -0.53
N GLY A 17 -15.86 -12.52 -0.23
CA GLY A 17 -16.50 -13.78 -0.61
C GLY A 17 -16.22 -14.26 -2.05
N SER A 18 -15.12 -13.84 -2.69
CA SER A 18 -14.80 -14.24 -4.07
C SER A 18 -14.66 -15.74 -4.30
N LEU A 19 -14.25 -16.52 -3.28
CA LEU A 19 -14.16 -17.98 -3.37
C LEU A 19 -15.54 -18.63 -3.53
N LEU A 20 -16.59 -18.06 -2.92
CA LEU A 20 -17.97 -18.54 -3.09
C LEU A 20 -18.49 -18.24 -4.51
N VAL A 21 -18.14 -17.05 -5.04
CA VAL A 21 -18.47 -16.67 -6.43
C VAL A 21 -17.80 -17.63 -7.41
N LEU A 22 -16.54 -17.96 -7.16
CA LEU A 22 -15.78 -18.91 -7.96
C LEU A 22 -16.44 -20.29 -8.01
N GLU A 23 -16.73 -20.88 -6.85
CA GLU A 23 -17.37 -22.19 -6.76
C GLU A 23 -18.74 -22.19 -7.46
N ALA A 24 -19.50 -21.10 -7.32
CA ALA A 24 -20.79 -20.94 -7.98
C ALA A 24 -20.66 -20.90 -9.51
N LEU A 25 -19.67 -20.18 -10.04
CA LEU A 25 -19.38 -20.11 -11.49
C LEU A 25 -18.94 -21.46 -12.04
N GLN A 26 -18.06 -22.19 -11.32
CA GLN A 26 -17.65 -23.54 -11.72
C GLN A 26 -18.82 -24.52 -11.75
N LYS A 27 -19.71 -24.45 -10.75
CA LYS A 27 -20.93 -25.26 -10.71
C LYS A 27 -21.89 -24.91 -11.86
N ALA A 28 -22.05 -23.63 -12.18
CA ALA A 28 -22.87 -23.17 -13.30
C ALA A 28 -22.32 -23.67 -14.65
N ALA A 29 -21.00 -23.59 -14.87
CA ALA A 29 -20.37 -24.12 -16.08
C ALA A 29 -20.59 -25.62 -16.27
N ARG A 30 -20.43 -26.41 -15.21
CA ARG A 30 -20.73 -27.86 -15.23
C ARG A 30 -22.20 -28.13 -15.54
N LYS A 31 -23.12 -27.36 -14.95
CA LYS A 31 -24.57 -27.48 -15.16
C LYS A 31 -24.97 -27.26 -16.62
N HIS A 32 -24.38 -26.26 -17.29
CA HIS A 32 -24.70 -25.93 -18.68
C HIS A 32 -23.95 -26.78 -19.72
N LYS A 33 -23.21 -27.81 -19.31
CA LYS A 33 -22.44 -28.74 -20.17
C LYS A 33 -21.60 -28.02 -21.23
N SER A 34 -21.06 -26.87 -20.86
CA SER A 34 -20.28 -26.05 -21.76
C SER A 34 -18.82 -26.49 -21.76
N ASP A 35 -18.15 -26.50 -22.91
CA ASP A 35 -16.68 -26.63 -23.02
C ASP A 35 -15.93 -25.37 -22.52
N ILE A 36 -16.56 -24.59 -21.62
CA ILE A 36 -16.03 -23.37 -21.03
C ILE A 36 -15.07 -23.74 -19.91
N GLU A 37 -13.85 -23.22 -20.00
CA GLU A 37 -12.88 -23.29 -18.92
C GLU A 37 -13.20 -22.17 -17.91
N VAL A 38 -14.03 -22.50 -16.91
CA VAL A 38 -14.19 -21.65 -15.72
C VAL A 38 -13.07 -22.00 -14.76
N SER A 39 -11.91 -21.45 -15.09
CA SER A 39 -10.86 -21.32 -14.13
C SER A 39 -11.26 -20.23 -13.15
N PRO A 40 -10.81 -20.29 -11.90
CA PRO A 40 -10.73 -19.06 -11.15
C PRO A 40 -9.86 -18.05 -11.92
N MET A 41 -9.75 -16.81 -11.46
CA MET A 41 -8.47 -16.09 -11.67
C MET A 41 -7.45 -16.72 -10.69
N ILE A 42 -7.33 -18.04 -10.87
CA ILE A 42 -6.51 -19.16 -10.41
C ILE A 42 -6.43 -20.05 -11.65
N LYS A 43 -5.84 -19.63 -12.76
CA LYS A 43 -4.52 -19.03 -12.88
C LYS A 43 -4.29 -17.84 -11.92
N SER A 44 -3.60 -18.02 -10.78
CA SER A 44 -3.78 -17.32 -9.48
C SER A 44 -3.48 -15.81 -9.40
N THR A 45 -3.63 -15.06 -10.49
CA THR A 45 -3.40 -13.63 -10.82
C THR A 45 -3.27 -12.52 -9.76
N GLY A 46 -3.41 -12.74 -8.46
CA GLY A 46 -3.23 -11.73 -7.43
C GLY A 46 -4.38 -10.71 -7.37
N CYS A 47 -4.17 -9.64 -6.62
CA CYS A 47 -5.17 -8.59 -6.41
C CYS A 47 -5.27 -7.67 -7.63
N ASN A 48 -6.47 -7.51 -8.22
CA ASN A 48 -6.71 -6.54 -9.30
C ASN A 48 -6.55 -5.07 -8.89
N GLY A 49 -6.29 -4.77 -7.62
CA GLY A 49 -6.09 -3.41 -7.14
C GLY A 49 -7.37 -2.66 -6.78
N PHE A 50 -8.50 -2.81 -7.48
CA PHE A 50 -9.74 -2.04 -7.17
C PHE A 50 -10.58 -2.69 -6.04
N CYS A 51 -10.05 -2.72 -4.81
CA CYS A 51 -10.59 -3.47 -3.68
C CYS A 51 -12.05 -3.11 -3.32
N GLU A 52 -12.44 -1.83 -3.43
CA GLU A 52 -13.79 -1.33 -3.11
C GLU A 52 -14.92 -1.95 -3.97
N ASN A 53 -14.57 -2.50 -5.14
CA ASN A 53 -15.53 -3.08 -6.08
C ASN A 53 -15.35 -4.59 -6.29
N GLY A 54 -14.62 -5.26 -5.39
CA GLY A 54 -14.56 -6.72 -5.34
C GLY A 54 -15.87 -7.39 -4.89
N PRO A 55 -16.11 -8.66 -5.22
CA PRO A 55 -15.36 -9.51 -6.16
C PRO A 55 -15.50 -9.07 -7.63
N ILE A 56 -14.41 -9.17 -8.40
CA ILE A 56 -14.34 -8.78 -9.82
C ILE A 56 -14.24 -10.04 -10.69
N VAL A 57 -15.02 -10.10 -11.77
CA VAL A 57 -14.99 -11.19 -12.77
C VAL A 57 -14.69 -10.63 -14.16
N LYS A 58 -13.62 -11.07 -14.81
CA LYS A 58 -13.24 -10.75 -16.19
C LYS A 58 -13.63 -11.92 -17.12
N ILE A 59 -14.05 -11.63 -18.35
CA ILE A 59 -14.42 -12.65 -19.35
C ILE A 59 -13.63 -12.38 -20.61
N GLU A 60 -12.80 -13.35 -21.01
CA GLU A 60 -11.92 -13.28 -22.18
C GLU A 60 -12.34 -14.29 -23.26
N PRO A 61 -12.18 -13.96 -24.56
CA PRO A 61 -11.64 -12.71 -25.11
C PRO A 61 -12.69 -11.59 -25.26
N ALA A 62 -13.86 -11.72 -24.63
CA ALA A 62 -14.97 -10.77 -24.77
C ALA A 62 -14.68 -9.37 -24.17
N ASP A 63 -13.61 -9.22 -23.39
CA ASP A 63 -13.20 -8.01 -22.68
C ASP A 63 -14.35 -7.38 -21.86
N ILE A 64 -15.03 -8.23 -21.08
CA ILE A 64 -16.10 -7.82 -20.17
C ILE A 64 -15.62 -7.95 -18.74
N SER A 65 -15.88 -6.93 -17.92
CA SER A 65 -15.59 -6.95 -16.49
C SER A 65 -16.83 -6.64 -15.66
N TYR A 66 -17.13 -7.56 -14.75
CA TYR A 66 -18.21 -7.47 -13.78
C TYR A 66 -17.67 -7.21 -12.38
N TYR A 67 -18.39 -6.40 -11.61
CA TYR A 67 -17.97 -5.85 -10.32
C TYR A 67 -19.02 -6.15 -9.24
N LYS A 68 -18.56 -6.27 -7.98
CA LYS A 68 -19.40 -6.65 -6.83
C LYS A 68 -20.26 -7.89 -7.10
N VAL A 69 -19.68 -8.86 -7.83
CA VAL A 69 -20.37 -10.07 -8.24
C VAL A 69 -20.70 -10.91 -7.02
N LYS A 70 -21.92 -11.44 -6.97
CA LYS A 70 -22.35 -12.35 -5.90
C LYS A 70 -22.52 -13.78 -6.42
N PRO A 71 -22.51 -14.80 -5.55
CA PRO A 71 -22.74 -16.19 -5.96
C PRO A 71 -24.05 -16.38 -6.75
N GLU A 72 -25.08 -15.59 -6.45
CA GLU A 72 -26.38 -15.68 -7.13
C GLU A 72 -26.33 -15.21 -8.60
N ASP A 73 -25.36 -14.38 -8.97
CA ASP A 73 -25.19 -13.90 -10.35
C ASP A 73 -24.52 -14.93 -11.27
N ALA A 74 -23.93 -16.00 -10.72
CA ALA A 74 -23.09 -16.95 -11.45
C ALA A 74 -23.83 -17.67 -12.59
N ASP A 75 -25.07 -18.13 -12.38
CA ASP A 75 -25.85 -18.84 -13.41
C ASP A 75 -26.15 -17.92 -14.61
N SER A 76 -26.52 -16.66 -14.34
CA SER A 76 -26.72 -15.64 -15.39
C SER A 76 -25.43 -15.28 -16.10
N ILE A 77 -24.30 -15.16 -15.41
CA ILE A 77 -23.01 -14.87 -16.06
C ILE A 77 -22.68 -15.97 -17.08
N ILE A 78 -22.75 -17.24 -16.68
CA ILE A 78 -22.44 -18.35 -17.59
C ILE A 78 -23.45 -18.43 -18.73
N LYS A 79 -24.75 -18.40 -18.43
CA LYS A 79 -25.80 -18.56 -19.43
C LYS A 79 -25.91 -17.34 -20.35
N ASP A 80 -26.13 -16.17 -19.77
CA ASP A 80 -26.48 -14.97 -20.54
C ASP A 80 -25.24 -14.34 -21.16
N THR A 81 -24.10 -14.28 -20.46
CA THR A 81 -22.90 -13.64 -21.01
C THR A 81 -21.99 -14.58 -21.76
N VAL A 82 -21.60 -15.70 -21.14
CA VAL A 82 -20.59 -16.59 -21.74
C VAL A 82 -21.20 -17.39 -22.91
N LEU A 83 -22.40 -17.96 -22.74
CA LEU A 83 -23.05 -18.73 -23.81
C LEU A 83 -23.81 -17.86 -24.82
N ASP A 84 -24.65 -16.93 -24.35
CA ASP A 84 -25.52 -16.11 -25.22
C ASP A 84 -24.87 -14.80 -25.71
N GLY A 85 -23.71 -14.40 -25.17
CA GLY A 85 -23.03 -13.15 -25.53
C GLY A 85 -23.72 -11.86 -25.05
N LYS A 86 -24.71 -11.96 -24.14
CA LYS A 86 -25.48 -10.83 -23.61
C LYS A 86 -24.80 -10.22 -22.39
N ILE A 87 -24.72 -8.90 -22.39
CA ILE A 87 -24.12 -8.14 -21.29
C ILE A 87 -25.13 -7.97 -20.16
N ILE A 88 -24.71 -8.26 -18.93
CA ILE A 88 -25.49 -8.04 -17.73
C ILE A 88 -25.18 -6.63 -17.23
N GLU A 89 -25.93 -5.63 -17.71
CA GLU A 89 -25.62 -4.22 -17.43
C GLU A 89 -25.52 -3.90 -15.94
N LYS A 90 -26.36 -4.51 -15.10
CA LYS A 90 -26.35 -4.28 -13.64
C LYS A 90 -24.99 -4.56 -12.99
N LEU A 91 -24.19 -5.47 -13.56
CA LEU A 91 -22.88 -5.89 -13.05
C LEU A 91 -21.71 -5.08 -13.64
N LEU A 92 -21.95 -4.27 -14.67
CA LEU A 92 -20.93 -3.35 -15.18
C LEU A 92 -20.65 -2.24 -14.17
N TYR A 93 -19.41 -1.78 -14.12
CA TYR A 93 -19.04 -0.63 -13.29
C TYR A 93 -19.80 0.60 -13.78
N LYS A 94 -20.47 1.29 -12.85
CA LYS A 94 -21.15 2.56 -13.10
C LYS A 94 -20.27 3.69 -12.60
N GLY A 95 -19.79 4.53 -13.52
CA GLY A 95 -19.04 5.74 -13.21
C GLY A 95 -19.88 6.78 -12.49
N ASN A 96 -19.21 7.81 -11.96
CA ASN A 96 -19.86 8.93 -11.28
C ASN A 96 -20.77 9.73 -12.23
N ASP A 97 -20.47 9.71 -13.53
CA ASP A 97 -21.27 10.31 -14.61
C ASP A 97 -22.51 9.45 -14.99
N GLY A 98 -22.71 8.32 -14.30
CA GLY A 98 -23.80 7.40 -14.53
C GLY A 98 -23.60 6.43 -15.69
N LYS A 99 -22.51 6.56 -16.46
CA LYS A 99 -22.21 5.66 -17.57
C LYS A 99 -21.70 4.31 -17.06
N ARG A 100 -22.04 3.25 -17.79
CA ARG A 100 -21.52 1.91 -17.52
C ARG A 100 -20.39 1.61 -18.49
N VAL A 101 -19.31 1.05 -17.97
CA VAL A 101 -18.13 0.66 -18.76
C VAL A 101 -18.06 -0.84 -18.88
N ARG A 102 -17.69 -1.32 -20.07
CA ARG A 102 -17.65 -2.75 -20.36
C ARG A 102 -16.34 -3.38 -19.89
N SER A 103 -15.24 -2.70 -20.17
CA SER A 103 -13.87 -3.20 -19.94
C SER A 103 -13.20 -2.50 -18.76
N GLN A 104 -12.18 -3.15 -18.18
CA GLN A 104 -11.25 -2.46 -17.28
C GLN A 104 -10.50 -1.33 -17.99
N ASN A 105 -10.19 -1.47 -19.28
CA ASN A 105 -9.48 -0.43 -20.05
C ASN A 105 -10.28 0.87 -20.19
N GLU A 106 -11.60 0.81 -20.05
CA GLU A 106 -12.51 1.97 -20.07
C GLU A 106 -12.81 2.48 -18.66
N ASN A 107 -12.47 1.72 -17.63
CA ASN A 107 -12.80 2.07 -16.26
C ASN A 107 -11.91 3.22 -15.78
N PRO A 108 -12.50 4.30 -15.23
CA PRO A 108 -11.74 5.48 -14.81
C PRO A 108 -10.75 5.21 -13.66
N PHE A 109 -10.84 4.07 -12.97
CA PHE A 109 -9.83 3.65 -12.01
C PHE A 109 -8.58 3.04 -12.69
N TYR A 110 -8.75 2.27 -13.76
CA TYR A 110 -7.68 1.53 -14.42
C TYR A 110 -7.08 2.27 -15.61
N ALA A 111 -7.92 2.90 -16.43
CA ALA A 111 -7.53 3.54 -17.68
C ALA A 111 -6.41 4.60 -17.53
N PRO A 112 -6.39 5.44 -16.47
CA PRO A 112 -5.32 6.43 -16.30
C PRO A 112 -4.00 5.84 -15.79
N GLN A 113 -3.99 4.57 -15.36
CA GLN A 113 -2.80 3.95 -14.79
C GLN A 113 -1.77 3.56 -15.86
N LYS A 114 -0.50 3.59 -15.48
CA LYS A 114 0.60 3.04 -16.29
C LYS A 114 1.13 1.79 -15.62
N LYS A 115 0.47 0.65 -15.86
CA LYS A 115 0.94 -0.65 -15.34
C LYS A 115 2.28 -1.04 -15.93
N TRP A 116 3.35 -0.95 -15.14
CA TRP A 116 4.69 -1.35 -15.51
C TRP A 116 5.13 -2.57 -14.69
N VAL A 117 5.18 -2.46 -13.37
CA VAL A 117 5.51 -3.57 -12.47
C VAL A 117 4.28 -4.47 -12.26
N LEU A 118 3.07 -3.91 -12.22
CA LEU A 118 1.83 -4.67 -12.04
C LEU A 118 1.27 -5.27 -13.36
N HIS A 119 2.04 -5.26 -14.45
CA HIS A 119 1.58 -5.64 -15.80
C HIS A 119 1.12 -7.10 -15.97
N ASN A 120 1.56 -8.00 -15.08
CA ASN A 120 1.15 -9.41 -15.06
C ASN A 120 0.03 -9.68 -14.04
N ILE A 121 -0.15 -8.80 -13.07
CA ILE A 121 -1.16 -8.96 -12.04
C ILE A 121 -2.53 -8.78 -12.69
N GLY A 122 -3.40 -9.78 -12.51
CA GLY A 122 -4.66 -9.89 -13.22
C GLY A 122 -4.61 -10.73 -14.50
N GLU A 123 -3.42 -11.08 -14.99
CA GLU A 123 -3.20 -11.68 -16.32
C GLU A 123 -2.49 -13.07 -16.31
N ILE A 124 -1.74 -13.43 -15.27
CA ILE A 124 -1.05 -14.74 -15.13
C ILE A 124 -1.46 -15.57 -13.92
N ASP A 125 -1.13 -16.85 -13.91
CA ASP A 125 -1.02 -17.63 -12.68
C ASP A 125 0.31 -17.45 -11.92
N PRO A 126 0.38 -16.78 -10.74
CA PRO A 126 1.56 -16.76 -9.89
C PRO A 126 1.94 -18.12 -9.32
N THR A 127 1.07 -19.13 -9.39
CA THR A 127 1.39 -20.52 -9.02
C THR A 127 1.66 -21.42 -10.24
N ASN A 128 1.70 -20.87 -11.45
CA ASN A 128 2.11 -21.61 -12.64
C ASN A 128 3.12 -20.80 -13.47
N ILE A 129 4.38 -21.20 -13.32
CA ILE A 129 5.53 -20.65 -14.03
C ILE A 129 5.37 -20.55 -15.56
N ASP A 130 4.61 -21.44 -16.20
CA ASP A 130 4.47 -21.43 -17.65
C ASP A 130 3.68 -20.21 -18.15
N ASP A 131 2.80 -19.63 -17.31
CA ASP A 131 2.11 -18.38 -17.63
C ASP A 131 3.07 -17.18 -17.61
N TYR A 132 3.96 -17.14 -16.62
CA TYR A 132 5.00 -16.12 -16.54
C TYR A 132 5.94 -16.22 -17.76
N ILE A 133 6.38 -17.44 -18.11
CA ILE A 133 7.23 -17.69 -19.28
C ILE A 133 6.52 -17.31 -20.59
N ALA A 134 5.23 -17.66 -20.74
CA ALA A 134 4.45 -17.34 -21.94
C ALA A 134 4.35 -15.82 -22.20
N ARG A 135 4.48 -15.00 -21.16
CA ARG A 135 4.54 -13.53 -21.26
C ARG A 135 5.97 -12.96 -21.33
N GLY A 136 6.96 -13.82 -21.56
CA GLY A 136 8.36 -13.42 -21.71
C GLY A 136 9.18 -13.49 -20.42
N GLY A 137 8.63 -13.99 -19.32
CA GLY A 137 9.35 -14.22 -18.07
C GLY A 137 10.62 -15.06 -18.26
N TYR A 138 11.67 -14.77 -17.49
CA TYR A 138 13.02 -15.34 -17.61
C TYR A 138 13.79 -15.02 -18.92
N SER A 139 13.19 -14.29 -19.86
CA SER A 139 13.92 -13.79 -21.04
C SER A 139 14.95 -12.73 -20.64
N ALA A 140 14.65 -11.92 -19.61
CA ALA A 140 15.58 -10.92 -19.11
C ALA A 140 16.76 -11.58 -18.40
N LEU A 141 16.51 -12.65 -17.62
CA LEU A 141 17.56 -13.48 -17.07
C LEU A 141 18.46 -14.07 -18.15
N LYS A 142 17.88 -14.66 -19.21
CA LYS A 142 18.65 -15.19 -20.35
C LYS A 142 19.53 -14.10 -20.98
N LYS A 143 19.01 -12.89 -21.15
CA LYS A 143 19.77 -11.73 -21.65
C LYS A 143 20.88 -11.34 -20.67
N ALA A 144 20.60 -11.26 -19.37
CA ALA A 144 21.58 -10.93 -18.33
C ALA A 144 22.73 -11.94 -18.28
N LEU A 145 22.46 -13.23 -18.44
CA LEU A 145 23.49 -14.27 -18.47
C LEU A 145 24.45 -14.17 -19.67
N SER A 146 24.04 -13.50 -20.75
CA SER A 146 24.90 -13.19 -21.90
C SER A 146 25.72 -11.90 -21.71
N MET A 147 25.50 -11.18 -20.61
CA MET A 147 26.20 -9.95 -20.26
C MET A 147 27.22 -10.21 -19.15
N ASP A 148 28.26 -9.38 -19.12
CA ASP A 148 29.12 -9.27 -17.94
C ASP A 148 28.43 -8.45 -16.83
N ALA A 149 28.98 -8.52 -15.62
CA ALA A 149 28.46 -7.80 -14.45
C ALA A 149 28.41 -6.27 -14.66
N ASP A 150 29.36 -5.72 -15.42
CA ASP A 150 29.44 -4.29 -15.70
C ASP A 150 28.30 -3.80 -16.58
N ARG A 151 27.93 -4.56 -17.61
CA ARG A 151 26.79 -4.27 -18.48
C ARG A 151 25.47 -4.40 -17.75
N ILE A 152 25.28 -5.44 -16.92
CA ILE A 152 24.04 -5.59 -16.14
C ILE A 152 23.84 -4.38 -15.22
N ILE A 153 24.88 -4.01 -14.46
CA ILE A 153 24.79 -2.86 -13.55
C ILE A 153 24.66 -1.55 -14.35
N GLY A 154 25.34 -1.43 -15.49
CA GLY A 154 25.23 -0.28 -16.38
C GLY A 154 23.81 -0.03 -16.86
N GLU A 155 23.05 -1.07 -17.21
CA GLU A 155 21.62 -0.95 -17.55
C GLU A 155 20.78 -0.48 -16.35
N VAL A 156 21.05 -1.02 -15.15
CA VAL A 156 20.35 -0.59 -13.93
C VAL A 156 20.69 0.85 -13.55
N GLU A 157 21.94 1.28 -13.72
CA GLU A 157 22.36 2.68 -13.53
C GLU A 157 21.73 3.61 -14.58
N ALA A 158 21.71 3.21 -15.85
CA ALA A 158 21.08 3.96 -16.94
C ALA A 158 19.57 4.13 -16.73
N SER A 159 18.91 3.16 -16.08
CA SER A 159 17.50 3.27 -15.71
C SER A 159 17.21 4.38 -14.70
N GLY A 160 18.19 4.76 -13.88
CA GLY A 160 18.00 5.70 -12.78
C GLY A 160 17.11 5.18 -11.65
N ILE A 161 16.77 3.88 -11.63
CA ILE A 161 15.85 3.32 -10.62
C ILE A 161 16.39 3.56 -9.20
N ARG A 162 15.54 4.18 -8.39
CA ARG A 162 15.75 4.39 -6.95
C ARG A 162 14.99 3.33 -6.17
N GLY A 163 15.54 2.91 -5.03
CA GLY A 163 14.92 1.90 -4.17
C GLY A 163 13.51 2.29 -3.74
N ARG A 164 12.54 1.41 -4.00
CA ARG A 164 11.10 1.65 -3.80
C ARG A 164 10.59 1.43 -2.37
N GLY A 165 11.42 0.91 -1.47
CA GLY A 165 11.11 0.80 -0.04
C GLY A 165 11.24 2.11 0.76
N GLY A 166 11.01 3.28 0.15
CA GLY A 166 11.00 4.58 0.84
C GLY A 166 12.23 5.45 0.69
N ALA A 167 13.43 4.96 1.04
CA ALA A 167 14.63 5.81 1.11
C ALA A 167 15.13 6.35 -0.25
N GLY A 168 14.71 5.76 -1.37
CA GLY A 168 15.05 6.25 -2.70
C GLY A 168 16.56 6.19 -3.03
N PHE A 169 17.35 5.27 -2.47
CA PHE A 169 18.76 5.16 -2.83
C PHE A 169 18.94 4.59 -4.25
N PRO A 170 19.84 5.12 -5.11
CA PRO A 170 20.07 4.60 -6.46
C PRO A 170 20.49 3.12 -6.46
N THR A 171 19.70 2.26 -7.11
CA THR A 171 19.91 0.81 -7.07
C THR A 171 21.17 0.39 -7.81
N GLY A 172 21.44 0.97 -8.98
CA GLY A 172 22.65 0.66 -9.75
C GLY A 172 23.93 0.98 -8.99
N THR A 173 23.99 2.16 -8.33
CA THR A 173 25.10 2.53 -7.45
C THR A 173 25.28 1.55 -6.29
N LYS A 174 24.18 1.07 -5.70
CA LYS A 174 24.22 0.05 -4.63
C LYS A 174 24.88 -1.24 -5.12
N TRP A 175 24.51 -1.71 -6.31
CA TRP A 175 25.05 -2.92 -6.90
C TRP A 175 26.52 -2.75 -7.30
N ARG A 176 26.86 -1.59 -7.89
CA ARG A 176 28.25 -1.21 -8.21
C ARG A 176 29.15 -1.21 -6.98
N GLN A 177 28.65 -0.72 -5.85
CA GLN A 177 29.39 -0.74 -4.58
C GLN A 177 29.61 -2.17 -4.08
N ALA A 178 28.59 -3.04 -4.16
CA ALA A 178 28.72 -4.43 -3.73
C ALA A 178 29.70 -5.23 -4.60
N LEU A 179 29.67 -5.03 -5.92
CA LEU A 179 30.58 -5.72 -6.85
C LEU A 179 32.06 -5.47 -6.53
N LYS A 180 32.40 -4.26 -6.07
CA LYS A 180 33.78 -3.86 -5.74
C LYS A 180 34.39 -4.61 -4.56
N TYR A 181 33.58 -5.21 -3.70
CA TYR A 181 34.11 -5.95 -2.55
C TYR A 181 34.44 -7.38 -2.97
N ASP A 182 35.72 -7.71 -2.87
CA ASP A 182 36.21 -9.07 -3.05
C ASP A 182 35.86 -9.91 -1.82
N SER A 183 35.10 -10.98 -2.04
CA SER A 183 34.58 -11.85 -0.99
C SER A 183 34.14 -13.17 -1.60
N ASP A 184 34.54 -14.28 -0.98
CA ASP A 184 34.17 -15.64 -1.41
C ASP A 184 32.65 -15.90 -1.32
N VAL A 185 31.94 -15.10 -0.53
CA VAL A 185 30.50 -15.21 -0.33
C VAL A 185 29.87 -13.83 -0.38
N LYS A 186 28.78 -13.70 -1.13
CA LYS A 186 27.94 -12.50 -1.20
C LYS A 186 26.47 -12.90 -1.16
N TYR A 187 25.64 -12.00 -0.64
CA TYR A 187 24.22 -12.26 -0.45
C TYR A 187 23.33 -11.25 -1.18
N VAL A 188 22.18 -11.73 -1.65
CA VAL A 188 21.06 -10.89 -2.10
C VAL A 188 19.90 -11.03 -1.13
N ALA A 189 19.40 -9.92 -0.60
CA ALA A 189 18.24 -9.92 0.29
C ALA A 189 17.08 -9.15 -0.35
N CYS A 190 15.89 -9.74 -0.30
CA CYS A 190 14.63 -9.11 -0.66
C CYS A 190 13.87 -8.75 0.62
N ASN A 191 13.54 -7.48 0.77
CA ASN A 191 12.75 -6.95 1.87
C ASN A 191 11.27 -6.86 1.46
N GLY A 192 10.48 -7.83 1.93
CA GLY A 192 9.02 -7.86 1.84
C GLY A 192 8.33 -7.63 3.20
N ASP A 193 8.98 -6.90 4.11
CA ASP A 193 8.40 -6.47 5.39
C ASP A 193 7.61 -5.16 5.22
N GLU A 194 6.52 -5.23 4.44
CA GLU A 194 5.62 -4.10 4.18
C GLU A 194 4.74 -3.84 5.40
N GLY A 195 5.33 -3.24 6.44
CA GLY A 195 4.68 -2.99 7.74
C GLY A 195 3.78 -1.76 7.78
N ASP A 196 3.85 -0.87 6.79
CA ASP A 196 3.11 0.41 6.80
C ASP A 196 1.58 0.15 6.77
N PRO A 197 0.79 0.69 7.72
CA PRO A 197 -0.66 0.65 7.66
C PRO A 197 -1.18 1.25 6.37
N GLY A 198 -2.08 0.53 5.70
CA GLY A 198 -2.64 0.92 4.41
C GLY A 198 -1.76 0.62 3.20
N ALA A 199 -0.53 0.12 3.38
CA ALA A 199 0.31 -0.36 2.29
C ALA A 199 0.09 -1.87 2.04
N PHE A 200 0.02 -2.25 0.77
CA PHE A 200 -0.17 -3.64 0.33
C PHE A 200 0.30 -3.86 -1.12
N MET A 201 1.23 -3.04 -1.58
CA MET A 201 1.76 -3.12 -2.95
C MET A 201 2.78 -4.26 -3.10
N ASP A 202 3.71 -4.40 -2.14
CA ASP A 202 4.69 -5.48 -2.14
C ASP A 202 3.96 -6.81 -1.92
N ARG A 203 2.96 -6.83 -1.02
CA ARG A 203 2.06 -7.97 -0.88
C ARG A 203 1.48 -8.40 -2.22
N SER A 204 0.97 -7.44 -2.99
CA SER A 204 0.26 -7.73 -4.23
C SER A 204 1.19 -8.25 -5.32
N ILE A 205 2.45 -7.80 -5.34
CA ILE A 205 3.49 -8.35 -6.22
C ILE A 205 3.86 -9.77 -5.79
N LEU A 206 4.12 -10.01 -4.49
CA LEU A 206 4.48 -11.35 -4.00
C LEU A 206 3.33 -12.37 -4.16
N GLU A 207 2.08 -11.94 -3.99
CA GLU A 207 0.91 -12.77 -4.20
C GLU A 207 0.58 -12.96 -5.69
N GLY A 208 0.79 -11.94 -6.53
CA GLY A 208 0.30 -11.90 -7.92
C GLY A 208 1.33 -12.18 -9.01
N ASP A 209 2.61 -11.93 -8.76
CA ASP A 209 3.73 -12.17 -9.69
C ASP A 209 5.06 -12.41 -8.93
N PRO A 210 5.17 -13.49 -8.13
CA PRO A 210 6.37 -13.79 -7.36
C PRO A 210 7.59 -14.06 -8.25
N HIS A 211 7.38 -14.58 -9.46
CA HIS A 211 8.46 -14.87 -10.40
C HIS A 211 9.20 -13.62 -10.87
N SER A 212 8.52 -12.47 -11.02
CA SER A 212 9.20 -11.21 -11.34
C SER A 212 10.23 -10.80 -10.27
N VAL A 213 9.93 -11.04 -8.99
CA VAL A 213 10.83 -10.76 -7.86
C VAL A 213 12.00 -11.74 -7.86
N ILE A 214 11.71 -13.03 -8.04
CA ILE A 214 12.72 -14.10 -8.09
C ILE A 214 13.69 -13.86 -9.25
N GLU A 215 13.18 -13.55 -10.45
CA GLU A 215 14.01 -13.22 -11.62
C GLU A 215 14.89 -11.99 -11.36
N GLY A 216 14.33 -10.93 -10.74
CA GLY A 216 15.09 -9.76 -10.34
C GLY A 216 16.21 -10.07 -9.33
N MET A 217 15.97 -10.99 -8.39
CA MET A 217 16.98 -11.47 -7.44
C MET A 217 18.10 -12.26 -8.14
N ILE A 218 17.76 -13.14 -9.09
CA ILE A 218 18.75 -13.91 -9.85
C ILE A 218 19.62 -12.98 -10.70
N ILE A 219 19.02 -11.98 -11.36
CA ILE A 219 19.77 -10.97 -12.13
C ILE A 219 20.70 -10.17 -11.22
N CYS A 220 20.22 -9.75 -10.04
CA CYS A 220 21.04 -9.09 -9.03
C CYS A 220 22.23 -9.97 -8.61
N ALA A 221 21.98 -11.26 -8.37
CA ALA A 221 23.01 -12.21 -7.98
C ALA A 221 24.07 -12.38 -9.08
N CYS A 222 23.64 -12.49 -10.35
CA CYS A 222 24.53 -12.54 -11.51
C CYS A 222 25.41 -11.28 -11.63
N ALA A 223 24.88 -10.11 -11.26
CA ALA A 223 25.56 -8.83 -11.35
C ALA A 223 26.61 -8.61 -10.25
N ILE A 224 26.44 -9.20 -9.07
CA ILE A 224 27.35 -9.00 -7.93
C ILE A 224 28.17 -10.23 -7.58
N ASP A 225 27.92 -11.36 -8.25
CA ASP A 225 28.49 -12.67 -7.99
C ASP A 225 28.12 -13.24 -6.61
N ALA A 226 26.81 -13.30 -6.35
CA ALA A 226 26.24 -13.87 -5.13
C ALA A 226 25.67 -15.28 -5.38
N GLN A 227 25.82 -16.17 -4.39
CA GLN A 227 25.41 -17.57 -4.46
C GLN A 227 24.15 -17.85 -3.64
N GLU A 228 23.82 -16.96 -2.70
CA GLU A 228 22.72 -17.17 -1.76
C GLU A 228 21.81 -15.94 -1.64
N GLY A 229 20.51 -16.19 -1.64
CA GLY A 229 19.47 -15.20 -1.55
C GLY A 229 18.51 -15.43 -0.39
N TYR A 230 17.99 -14.35 0.19
CA TYR A 230 16.97 -14.42 1.25
C TYR A 230 15.79 -13.52 0.94
N MET A 231 14.59 -14.08 0.92
CA MET A 231 13.34 -13.33 0.90
C MET A 231 12.79 -13.23 2.32
N TYR A 232 12.86 -12.05 2.91
CA TYR A 232 12.26 -11.78 4.20
C TYR A 232 10.83 -11.30 4.00
N ILE A 233 9.86 -12.13 4.37
CA ILE A 233 8.42 -11.86 4.19
C ILE A 233 7.77 -11.80 5.57
N ARG A 234 7.02 -10.75 5.85
CA ARG A 234 6.32 -10.59 7.13
C ARG A 234 5.34 -11.73 7.41
N ASP A 235 5.11 -12.04 8.68
CA ASP A 235 4.34 -13.20 9.09
C ASP A 235 2.86 -13.14 8.65
N GLU A 236 2.32 -11.93 8.60
CA GLU A 236 0.93 -11.64 8.28
C GLU A 236 0.59 -11.91 6.81
N TYR A 237 1.59 -12.10 5.93
CA TYR A 237 1.41 -12.34 4.51
C TYR A 237 1.46 -13.84 4.15
N GLY A 238 0.59 -14.64 4.80
CA GLY A 238 0.56 -16.09 4.61
C GLY A 238 0.43 -16.55 3.14
N LEU A 239 -0.43 -15.88 2.35
CA LEU A 239 -0.61 -16.20 0.93
C LEU A 239 0.64 -15.86 0.09
N ALA A 240 1.31 -14.74 0.38
CA ALA A 240 2.56 -14.38 -0.30
C ALA A 240 3.65 -15.43 -0.05
N VAL A 241 3.77 -15.93 1.19
CA VAL A 241 4.72 -17.00 1.54
C VAL A 241 4.39 -18.29 0.78
N GLU A 242 3.12 -18.67 0.70
CA GLU A 242 2.67 -19.85 -0.04
C GLU A 242 3.03 -19.75 -1.54
N ASN A 243 2.64 -18.65 -2.20
CA ASN A 243 2.90 -18.46 -3.63
C ASN A 243 4.41 -18.37 -3.93
N CYS A 244 5.19 -17.69 -3.08
CA CYS A 244 6.64 -17.62 -3.24
C CYS A 244 7.29 -19.01 -3.07
N LYS A 245 6.82 -19.87 -2.15
CA LYS A 245 7.34 -21.24 -2.02
C LYS A 245 7.11 -22.06 -3.29
N ILE A 246 5.90 -21.99 -3.85
CA ILE A 246 5.56 -22.67 -5.11
C ILE A 246 6.45 -22.15 -6.24
N ALA A 247 6.56 -20.82 -6.38
CA ALA A 247 7.38 -20.20 -7.43
C ALA A 247 8.87 -20.57 -7.31
N LEU A 248 9.43 -20.60 -6.10
CA LEU A 248 10.81 -21.04 -5.87
C LEU A 248 11.01 -22.52 -6.22
N GLN A 249 10.06 -23.39 -5.88
CA GLN A 249 10.12 -24.80 -6.27
C GLN A 249 10.12 -24.95 -7.79
N GLN A 250 9.17 -24.30 -8.48
CA GLN A 250 9.06 -24.34 -9.94
C GLN A 250 10.31 -23.77 -10.64
N ALA A 251 10.88 -22.69 -10.09
CA ALA A 251 12.11 -22.11 -10.61
C ALA A 251 13.31 -23.06 -10.49
N ARG A 252 13.43 -23.81 -9.39
CA ARG A 252 14.44 -24.88 -9.23
C ARG A 252 14.21 -26.03 -10.22
N GLU A 253 12.98 -26.52 -10.34
CA GLU A 253 12.63 -27.63 -11.24
C GLU A 253 12.92 -27.31 -12.71
N LYS A 254 12.75 -26.05 -13.12
CA LYS A 254 13.07 -25.58 -14.48
C LYS A 254 14.52 -25.12 -14.66
N GLY A 255 15.35 -25.21 -13.62
CA GLY A 255 16.77 -24.86 -13.67
C GLY A 255 17.08 -23.36 -13.68
N PHE A 256 16.16 -22.50 -13.23
CA PHE A 256 16.41 -21.06 -13.03
C PHE A 256 17.08 -20.75 -11.69
N LEU A 257 17.02 -21.67 -10.73
CA LEU A 257 17.69 -21.63 -9.43
C LEU A 257 18.44 -22.95 -9.17
N GLY A 258 19.40 -22.93 -8.24
CA GLY A 258 20.18 -24.08 -7.81
C GLY A 258 21.65 -23.97 -8.22
N ASP A 259 22.30 -25.12 -8.43
CA ASP A 259 23.75 -25.22 -8.62
C ASP A 259 24.24 -24.67 -9.98
N SER A 260 23.36 -24.59 -10.97
CA SER A 260 23.71 -24.12 -12.32
C SER A 260 22.52 -23.45 -13.00
N VAL A 261 22.38 -22.14 -12.78
CA VAL A 261 21.33 -21.29 -13.35
C VAL A 261 21.40 -21.35 -14.87
N MET A 262 20.32 -21.86 -15.49
CA MET A 262 20.17 -22.11 -16.93
C MET A 262 21.34 -22.89 -17.56
N GLY A 263 22.01 -23.75 -16.78
CA GLY A 263 23.14 -24.55 -17.26
C GLY A 263 24.45 -23.78 -17.45
N THR A 264 24.56 -22.56 -16.91
CA THR A 264 25.74 -21.68 -17.10
C THR A 264 26.91 -21.97 -16.17
N GLY A 265 26.75 -22.84 -15.17
CA GLY A 265 27.74 -23.12 -14.14
C GLY A 265 27.76 -22.11 -12.99
N LYS A 266 26.95 -21.05 -13.05
CA LYS A 266 26.72 -20.12 -11.92
C LYS A 266 25.66 -20.69 -10.98
N SER A 267 25.93 -20.73 -9.69
CA SER A 267 24.96 -21.16 -8.68
C SER A 267 24.27 -19.96 -8.02
N PHE A 268 22.98 -20.08 -7.79
CA PHE A 268 22.22 -19.15 -6.94
C PHE A 268 20.95 -19.82 -6.44
N ASP A 269 20.73 -19.80 -5.12
CA ASP A 269 19.47 -20.28 -4.53
C ASP A 269 18.89 -19.31 -3.51
N ILE A 270 17.57 -19.39 -3.29
CA ILE A 270 16.82 -18.46 -2.44
C ILE A 270 16.08 -19.19 -1.32
N GLN A 271 16.21 -18.68 -0.10
CA GLN A 271 15.45 -19.13 1.06
C GLN A 271 14.43 -18.07 1.49
N ILE A 272 13.27 -18.52 1.99
CA ILE A 272 12.27 -17.63 2.59
C ILE A 272 12.47 -17.61 4.10
N VAL A 273 12.60 -16.41 4.65
CA VAL A 273 12.61 -16.14 6.09
C VAL A 273 11.29 -15.45 6.43
N ARG A 274 10.54 -16.02 7.38
CA ARG A 274 9.31 -15.40 7.89
C ARG A 274 9.66 -14.43 9.01
N GLY A 275 9.11 -13.23 8.94
CA GLY A 275 9.30 -12.22 9.98
C GLY A 275 8.65 -12.59 11.31
N GLY A 276 9.07 -11.93 12.39
CA GLY A 276 8.55 -12.14 13.74
C GLY A 276 7.43 -11.17 14.15
N GLY A 277 6.81 -10.45 13.21
CA GLY A 277 5.74 -9.47 13.48
C GLY A 277 6.22 -8.14 14.09
N ALA A 278 7.42 -7.66 13.72
CA ALA A 278 7.97 -6.40 14.22
C ALA A 278 8.21 -5.42 13.07
N PHE A 279 7.54 -4.26 13.06
CA PHE A 279 7.64 -3.26 11.99
C PHE A 279 9.06 -2.74 11.79
N VAL A 280 9.84 -2.64 12.86
CA VAL A 280 11.24 -2.20 12.78
C VAL A 280 12.12 -3.11 11.93
N CYS A 281 11.74 -4.37 11.72
CA CYS A 281 12.45 -5.29 10.83
C CYS A 281 12.39 -4.90 9.36
N GLY A 282 11.55 -3.93 8.97
CA GLY A 282 11.61 -3.31 7.65
C GLY A 282 12.87 -2.46 7.46
N GLU A 283 13.52 -2.05 8.56
CA GLU A 283 14.82 -1.38 8.53
C GLU A 283 15.91 -2.38 8.11
N SER A 284 16.68 -2.03 7.09
CA SER A 284 17.71 -2.88 6.46
C SER A 284 18.60 -3.68 7.41
N THR A 285 19.07 -3.11 8.53
CA THR A 285 19.98 -3.81 9.45
C THR A 285 19.24 -4.63 10.51
N ALA A 286 18.06 -4.19 10.94
CA ALA A 286 17.16 -5.00 11.75
C ALA A 286 16.70 -6.25 11.00
N LEU A 287 16.35 -6.10 9.71
CA LEU A 287 16.00 -7.22 8.83
C LEU A 287 17.10 -8.28 8.82
N MET A 288 18.33 -7.85 8.55
CA MET A 288 19.48 -8.75 8.49
C MET A 288 19.75 -9.42 9.85
N ALA A 289 19.60 -8.70 10.96
CA ALA A 289 19.70 -9.29 12.28
C ALA A 289 18.63 -10.37 12.52
N SER A 290 17.39 -10.13 12.08
CA SER A 290 16.28 -11.09 12.15
C SER A 290 16.57 -12.34 11.31
N VAL A 291 17.09 -12.19 10.09
CA VAL A 291 17.54 -13.30 9.23
C VAL A 291 18.64 -14.13 9.91
N GLU A 292 19.54 -13.48 10.64
CA GLU A 292 20.60 -14.14 11.40
C GLU A 292 20.10 -14.82 12.70
N GLY A 293 18.79 -14.79 12.99
CA GLY A 293 18.20 -15.34 14.21
C GLY A 293 18.42 -14.49 15.46
N ARG A 294 18.77 -13.20 15.29
CA ARG A 294 18.96 -12.23 16.37
C ARG A 294 17.75 -11.30 16.49
N VAL A 295 17.67 -10.58 17.60
CA VAL A 295 16.64 -9.52 17.78
C VAL A 295 16.81 -8.46 16.69
N GLY A 296 15.69 -8.07 16.07
CA GLY A 296 15.61 -7.10 14.97
C GLY A 296 15.90 -5.66 15.40
N GLU A 297 17.08 -5.41 15.94
CA GLU A 297 17.51 -4.06 16.31
C GLU A 297 18.37 -3.42 15.22
N PRO A 298 18.08 -2.18 14.81
CA PRO A 298 18.97 -1.43 13.94
C PRO A 298 20.37 -1.25 14.56
N ARG A 299 21.38 -1.21 13.70
CA ARG A 299 22.76 -0.84 14.07
C ARG A 299 23.17 0.47 13.41
N ALA A 300 24.14 1.16 14.03
CA ALA A 300 24.72 2.35 13.46
C ALA A 300 25.30 2.07 12.05
N LYS A 301 24.89 2.86 11.06
CA LYS A 301 25.25 2.65 9.64
C LYS A 301 26.58 3.30 9.25
N TYR A 302 27.61 3.16 10.08
CA TYR A 302 28.98 3.58 9.71
C TYR A 302 29.61 2.61 8.69
N ILE A 303 29.13 1.36 8.64
CA ILE A 303 29.42 0.38 7.58
C ILE A 303 28.12 0.04 6.86
N ARG A 304 28.15 0.10 5.52
CA ARG A 304 26.98 -0.23 4.68
C ARG A 304 26.84 -1.74 4.50
N SER A 305 25.61 -2.20 4.26
CA SER A 305 25.32 -3.63 4.04
C SER A 305 26.10 -4.21 2.86
N VAL A 306 26.30 -3.41 1.81
CA VAL A 306 27.07 -3.79 0.62
C VAL A 306 28.54 -4.10 0.94
N GLN A 307 29.04 -3.67 2.09
CA GLN A 307 30.38 -4.02 2.59
C GLN A 307 30.30 -5.14 3.63
N ARG A 308 29.47 -4.97 4.67
CA ARG A 308 29.22 -5.97 5.72
C ARG A 308 27.75 -5.97 6.06
N GLY A 309 26.98 -6.91 5.53
CA GLY A 309 25.56 -7.14 5.76
C GLY A 309 25.34 -8.42 6.56
N LEU A 310 24.63 -9.38 5.95
CA LEU A 310 24.34 -10.71 6.51
C LEU A 310 25.63 -11.44 6.84
N TRP A 311 25.75 -11.89 8.09
CA TRP A 311 26.93 -12.57 8.64
C TRP A 311 28.25 -11.82 8.34
N ASN A 312 28.17 -10.48 8.33
CA ASN A 312 29.26 -9.56 7.99
C ASN A 312 29.86 -9.74 6.59
N LYS A 313 29.16 -10.38 5.65
CA LYS A 313 29.54 -10.48 4.23
C LYS A 313 28.86 -9.39 3.40
N PRO A 314 29.40 -9.02 2.22
CA PRO A 314 28.73 -8.08 1.33
C PRO A 314 27.30 -8.53 1.02
N THR A 315 26.33 -7.65 1.25
CA THR A 315 24.90 -7.95 1.03
C THR A 315 24.19 -6.80 0.34
N VAL A 316 23.57 -7.13 -0.79
CA VAL A 316 22.67 -6.22 -1.50
C VAL A 316 21.24 -6.49 -1.05
N LEU A 317 20.69 -5.54 -0.30
CA LEU A 317 19.29 -5.58 0.11
C LEU A 317 18.45 -4.63 -0.77
N ASN A 318 17.40 -5.16 -1.37
CA ASN A 318 16.43 -4.42 -2.17
C ASN A 318 15.00 -4.75 -1.72
N ASN A 319 14.08 -3.80 -1.91
CA ASN A 319 12.66 -3.99 -1.67
C ASN A 319 12.02 -4.79 -2.83
N VAL A 320 10.90 -5.47 -2.57
CA VAL A 320 10.13 -6.27 -3.54
C VAL A 320 9.85 -5.53 -4.84
N GLU A 321 9.18 -4.36 -4.79
CA GLU A 321 8.88 -3.57 -6.00
C GLU A 321 10.16 -3.18 -6.75
N THR A 322 11.27 -2.93 -6.04
CA THR A 322 12.55 -2.62 -6.70
C THR A 322 13.06 -3.80 -7.53
N LEU A 323 12.99 -5.02 -6.98
CA LEU A 323 13.46 -6.23 -7.66
C LEU A 323 12.54 -6.62 -8.81
N ALA A 324 11.22 -6.49 -8.65
CA ALA A 324 10.24 -6.77 -9.71
C ALA A 324 10.38 -5.85 -10.94
N ASN A 325 10.98 -4.66 -10.79
CA ASN A 325 11.28 -3.77 -11.91
C ASN A 325 12.49 -4.23 -12.74
N ILE A 326 13.43 -4.98 -12.15
CA ILE A 326 14.71 -5.34 -12.78
C ILE A 326 14.55 -6.14 -14.07
N PRO A 327 13.71 -7.20 -14.15
CA PRO A 327 13.57 -7.97 -15.39
C PRO A 327 13.19 -7.10 -16.59
N ARG A 328 12.20 -6.20 -16.44
CA ARG A 328 11.80 -5.30 -17.53
C ARG A 328 12.88 -4.27 -17.88
N ILE A 329 13.60 -3.74 -16.89
CA ILE A 329 14.73 -2.83 -17.13
C ILE A 329 15.80 -3.52 -17.99
N ILE A 330 16.16 -4.76 -17.68
CA ILE A 330 17.14 -5.51 -18.46
C ILE A 330 16.58 -5.89 -19.84
N GLN A 331 15.33 -6.34 -19.91
CA GLN A 331 14.71 -6.76 -21.17
C GLN A 331 14.61 -5.61 -22.17
N ASP A 332 13.97 -4.51 -21.74
CA ASP A 332 13.62 -3.37 -22.60
C ASP A 332 14.73 -2.31 -22.70
N GLY A 333 15.72 -2.35 -21.80
CA GLY A 333 16.82 -1.39 -21.69
C GLY A 333 16.54 -0.28 -20.67
N GLY A 334 17.56 0.11 -19.90
CA GLY A 334 17.44 1.09 -18.83
C GLY A 334 16.99 2.48 -19.31
N ALA A 335 17.46 2.92 -20.48
CA ALA A 335 17.08 4.21 -21.05
C ALA A 335 15.56 4.36 -21.23
N LYS A 336 14.88 3.30 -21.67
CA LYS A 336 13.41 3.31 -21.87
C LYS A 336 12.65 3.41 -20.54
N PHE A 337 13.18 2.81 -19.47
CA PHE A 337 12.62 2.99 -18.12
C PHE A 337 12.79 4.43 -17.63
N LYS A 338 13.93 5.06 -17.97
CA LYS A 338 14.22 6.45 -17.60
C LYS A 338 13.33 7.49 -18.31
N GLU A 339 12.76 7.15 -19.46
CA GLU A 339 11.75 7.99 -20.15
C GLU A 339 10.46 8.15 -19.33
N LEU A 340 10.19 7.23 -18.40
CA LEU A 340 9.06 7.33 -17.48
C LEU A 340 9.48 8.09 -16.21
N GLY A 341 8.55 8.88 -15.67
CA GLY A 341 8.76 9.59 -14.41
C GLY A 341 9.44 10.95 -14.58
N THR A 342 10.24 11.35 -13.60
CA THR A 342 11.00 12.61 -13.60
C THR A 342 12.49 12.35 -13.74
N GLU A 343 13.28 13.39 -14.04
CA GLU A 343 14.73 13.29 -14.20
C GLU A 343 15.44 12.65 -12.98
N LYS A 344 15.02 13.02 -11.77
CA LYS A 344 15.61 12.54 -10.50
C LYS A 344 14.88 11.35 -9.88
N SER A 345 13.73 10.97 -10.44
CA SER A 345 12.91 9.86 -9.98
C SER A 345 12.26 9.21 -11.19
N SER A 346 12.99 8.29 -11.84
CA SER A 346 12.52 7.59 -13.02
C SER A 346 11.51 6.48 -12.71
N GLY A 347 10.84 6.00 -13.75
CA GLY A 347 9.91 4.89 -13.71
C GLY A 347 8.53 5.23 -13.15
N THR A 348 7.79 4.17 -12.87
CA THR A 348 6.49 4.20 -12.17
C THR A 348 6.66 3.90 -10.69
N LYS A 349 5.62 4.19 -9.93
CA LYS A 349 5.46 3.79 -8.53
C LYS A 349 4.06 3.25 -8.32
N VAL A 350 3.96 2.19 -7.55
CA VAL A 350 2.69 1.67 -7.06
C VAL A 350 2.30 2.40 -5.78
N PHE A 351 1.08 2.92 -5.73
CA PHE A 351 0.48 3.56 -4.57
C PHE A 351 -0.71 2.76 -4.07
N ALA A 352 -0.81 2.61 -2.74
CA ALA A 352 -1.99 2.08 -2.08
C ALA A 352 -2.87 3.24 -1.61
N LEU A 353 -3.89 3.56 -2.41
CA LEU A 353 -4.82 4.66 -2.18
C LEU A 353 -5.96 4.19 -1.27
N VAL A 354 -5.96 4.68 -0.03
CA VAL A 354 -6.92 4.31 1.03
C VAL A 354 -7.45 5.54 1.78
N GLY A 355 -8.33 5.32 2.76
CA GLY A 355 -8.93 6.40 3.56
C GLY A 355 -10.26 6.89 2.98
N LYS A 356 -10.56 8.19 3.15
CA LYS A 356 -11.81 8.83 2.71
C LYS A 356 -11.76 9.17 1.21
N VAL A 357 -11.73 8.15 0.35
CA VAL A 357 -11.67 8.26 -1.12
C VAL A 357 -12.73 7.35 -1.76
N LYS A 358 -13.34 7.75 -2.89
CA LYS A 358 -14.43 6.98 -3.52
C LYS A 358 -13.97 5.67 -4.17
N ARG A 359 -12.74 5.63 -4.69
CA ARG A 359 -12.17 4.48 -5.38
C ARG A 359 -10.86 4.07 -4.73
N THR A 360 -10.98 3.16 -3.77
CA THR A 360 -9.89 2.61 -2.96
C THR A 360 -9.17 1.48 -3.69
N GLY A 361 -7.83 1.46 -3.65
CA GLY A 361 -7.08 0.40 -4.32
C GLY A 361 -5.61 0.64 -4.60
N LEU A 362 -5.02 -0.22 -5.43
CA LEU A 362 -3.67 -0.05 -5.97
C LEU A 362 -3.69 0.72 -7.29
N VAL A 363 -2.81 1.71 -7.35
CA VAL A 363 -2.68 2.63 -8.47
C VAL A 363 -1.22 2.71 -8.88
N GLU A 364 -0.90 2.28 -10.10
CA GLU A 364 0.45 2.45 -10.64
C GLU A 364 0.52 3.61 -11.63
N ILE A 365 1.33 4.61 -11.31
CA ILE A 365 1.47 5.85 -12.09
C ILE A 365 2.95 6.25 -12.24
N PRO A 366 3.31 7.02 -13.28
CA PRO A 366 4.64 7.58 -13.40
C PRO A 366 5.00 8.46 -12.20
N MET A 367 6.26 8.38 -11.75
CA MET A 367 6.79 9.27 -10.72
C MET A 367 6.63 10.74 -11.13
N GLY A 368 6.28 11.62 -10.19
CA GLY A 368 6.00 13.03 -10.46
C GLY A 368 4.55 13.34 -10.86
N SER A 369 3.68 12.34 -10.98
CA SER A 369 2.22 12.56 -11.04
C SER A 369 1.74 13.31 -9.80
N THR A 370 0.71 14.15 -9.92
CA THR A 370 0.23 14.98 -8.80
C THR A 370 -0.71 14.24 -7.85
N LEU A 371 -0.83 14.71 -6.60
CA LEU A 371 -1.82 14.19 -5.65
C LEU A 371 -3.25 14.36 -6.17
N ARG A 372 -3.55 15.47 -6.86
CA ARG A 372 -4.84 15.72 -7.50
C ARG A 372 -5.19 14.62 -8.50
N HIS A 373 -4.25 14.25 -9.36
CA HIS A 373 -4.47 13.18 -10.33
C HIS A 373 -4.80 11.85 -9.64
N LEU A 374 -4.03 11.49 -8.62
CA LEU A 374 -4.25 10.26 -7.86
C LEU A 374 -5.61 10.26 -7.13
N ILE A 375 -5.95 11.34 -6.43
CA ILE A 375 -7.12 11.39 -5.55
C ILE A 375 -8.42 11.65 -6.33
N TYR A 376 -8.41 12.60 -7.27
CA TYR A 376 -9.62 13.02 -7.97
C TYR A 376 -9.85 12.28 -9.29
N ASP A 377 -8.84 12.17 -10.14
CA ASP A 377 -9.03 11.54 -11.45
C ASP A 377 -9.17 10.02 -11.30
N ILE A 378 -8.22 9.39 -10.61
CA ILE A 378 -8.20 7.95 -10.38
C ILE A 378 -9.11 7.58 -9.20
N GLY A 379 -8.87 8.19 -8.03
CA GLY A 379 -9.61 7.94 -6.78
C GLY A 379 -11.07 8.40 -6.80
N GLY A 380 -11.48 9.24 -7.76
CA GLY A 380 -12.86 9.72 -7.90
C GLY A 380 -13.28 10.77 -6.86
N GLY A 381 -12.33 11.32 -6.09
CA GLY A 381 -12.55 12.35 -5.08
C GLY A 381 -13.01 11.79 -3.72
N ILE A 382 -13.54 12.68 -2.89
CA ILE A 382 -13.93 12.38 -1.50
C ILE A 382 -15.38 11.88 -1.45
N PRO A 383 -15.71 10.84 -0.65
CA PRO A 383 -17.07 10.36 -0.48
C PRO A 383 -18.03 11.50 -0.08
N GLY A 384 -19.20 11.55 -0.73
CA GLY A 384 -20.18 12.62 -0.50
C GLY A 384 -19.76 14.00 -1.00
N ASP A 385 -18.72 14.09 -1.83
CA ASP A 385 -18.17 15.36 -2.35
C ASP A 385 -17.76 16.33 -1.23
N ARG A 386 -17.37 15.77 -0.08
CA ARG A 386 -16.85 16.55 1.04
C ARG A 386 -15.53 17.23 0.69
N PRO A 387 -15.16 18.31 1.39
CA PRO A 387 -13.86 18.94 1.22
C PRO A 387 -12.72 17.96 1.56
N PHE A 388 -11.74 17.87 0.66
CA PHE A 388 -10.46 17.26 0.98
C PHE A 388 -9.72 18.12 2.00
N LYS A 389 -9.12 17.48 3.01
CA LYS A 389 -8.39 18.18 4.05
C LYS A 389 -6.89 17.94 3.94
N ALA A 390 -6.51 16.67 3.92
CA ALA A 390 -5.12 16.27 3.96
C ALA A 390 -4.93 14.85 3.40
N VAL A 391 -3.69 14.52 3.13
CA VAL A 391 -3.27 13.15 2.84
C VAL A 391 -2.02 12.82 3.63
N GLN A 392 -1.98 11.64 4.24
CA GLN A 392 -0.77 11.11 4.86
C GLN A 392 -0.06 10.23 3.84
N THR A 393 1.23 10.49 3.61
CA THR A 393 2.09 9.64 2.76
C THR A 393 3.32 9.20 3.52
N GLY A 394 3.82 8.00 3.21
CA GLY A 394 5.04 7.47 3.81
C GLY A 394 4.84 6.64 5.09
N GLY A 395 3.63 6.12 5.28
CA GLY A 395 3.30 5.29 6.44
C GLY A 395 3.20 6.09 7.75
N PRO A 396 3.33 5.42 8.91
CA PRO A 396 3.14 6.02 10.24
C PRO A 396 4.21 7.04 10.60
N SER A 397 5.41 6.90 10.04
CA SER A 397 6.50 7.88 10.21
C SER A 397 6.58 8.90 9.07
N GLY A 398 5.58 8.89 8.19
CA GLY A 398 5.43 9.86 7.10
C GLY A 398 4.92 11.22 7.57
N GLY A 399 4.47 12.05 6.64
CA GLY A 399 3.93 13.37 6.94
C GLY A 399 2.60 13.63 6.25
N CYS A 400 1.88 14.63 6.78
CA CYS A 400 0.63 15.11 6.21
C CYS A 400 0.89 16.22 5.19
N ILE A 401 0.18 16.15 4.06
CA ILE A 401 0.16 17.16 3.00
C ILE A 401 -1.25 17.75 2.93
N PRO A 402 -1.42 19.07 3.07
CA PRO A 402 -2.74 19.70 3.13
C PRO A 402 -3.33 19.99 1.74
N ALA A 403 -4.58 20.44 1.72
CA ALA A 403 -5.36 20.74 0.51
C ALA A 403 -4.70 21.73 -0.45
N GLU A 404 -3.95 22.70 0.06
CA GLU A 404 -3.29 23.73 -0.75
C GLU A 404 -2.17 23.16 -1.62
N LEU A 405 -1.70 21.94 -1.32
CA LEU A 405 -0.61 21.26 -2.02
C LEU A 405 -1.10 20.07 -2.87
N LEU A 406 -2.37 20.03 -3.26
CA LEU A 406 -2.91 18.96 -4.12
C LEU A 406 -2.21 18.83 -5.48
N ASP A 407 -1.63 19.90 -6.00
CA ASP A 407 -0.91 19.89 -7.28
C ASP A 407 0.58 19.53 -7.12
N LEU A 408 1.00 19.14 -5.91
CA LEU A 408 2.37 18.73 -5.63
C LEU A 408 2.74 17.45 -6.41
N PRO A 409 3.85 17.45 -7.17
CA PRO A 409 4.40 16.26 -7.80
C PRO A 409 4.80 15.20 -6.76
N MET A 410 4.40 13.95 -6.96
CA MET A 410 4.79 12.84 -6.10
C MET A 410 6.10 12.21 -6.58
N ASP A 411 7.21 12.80 -6.17
CA ASP A 411 8.54 12.21 -6.29
C ASP A 411 9.28 12.24 -4.94
N PHE A 412 10.40 11.51 -4.84
CA PHE A 412 11.11 11.33 -3.56
C PHE A 412 11.57 12.66 -2.96
N ASP A 413 12.13 13.54 -3.78
CA ASP A 413 12.80 14.74 -3.29
C ASP A 413 11.76 15.83 -2.97
N THR A 414 10.73 15.94 -3.82
CA THR A 414 9.60 16.86 -3.62
C THR A 414 8.85 16.52 -2.34
N LEU A 415 8.41 15.27 -2.12
CA LEU A 415 7.67 14.90 -0.90
C LEU A 415 8.48 15.18 0.37
N THR A 416 9.79 14.84 0.35
CA THR A 416 10.70 15.08 1.48
C THR A 416 10.79 16.56 1.84
N SER A 417 10.83 17.45 0.84
CA SER A 417 10.93 18.90 1.07
C SER A 417 9.71 19.51 1.79
N TYR A 418 8.56 18.83 1.74
CA TYR A 418 7.33 19.27 2.42
C TYR A 418 7.09 18.56 3.76
N GLY A 419 8.06 17.77 4.25
CA GLY A 419 7.97 17.03 5.51
C GLY A 419 7.22 15.69 5.40
N ALA A 420 6.83 15.30 4.19
CA ALA A 420 6.28 13.99 3.89
C ALA A 420 7.38 13.07 3.35
N MET A 421 7.01 11.86 2.92
CA MET A 421 7.92 10.99 2.18
C MET A 421 7.14 10.02 1.32
N MET A 422 7.83 9.40 0.37
CA MET A 422 7.25 8.32 -0.44
C MET A 422 6.93 7.09 0.42
N GLY A 423 7.85 6.70 1.31
CA GLY A 423 7.77 5.44 2.05
C GLY A 423 7.54 4.24 1.13
N SER A 424 6.76 3.27 1.60
CA SER A 424 6.29 2.16 0.76
C SER A 424 5.32 2.61 -0.34
N GLY A 425 4.69 3.79 -0.28
CA GLY A 425 3.67 4.22 -1.25
C GLY A 425 2.23 4.14 -0.74
N GLY A 426 2.02 3.93 0.57
CA GLY A 426 0.71 4.13 1.20
C GLY A 426 0.28 5.59 1.18
N VAL A 427 -0.98 5.83 0.78
CA VAL A 427 -1.61 7.16 0.65
C VAL A 427 -2.96 7.13 1.36
N ILE A 428 -3.06 7.78 2.52
CA ILE A 428 -4.26 7.79 3.35
C ILE A 428 -4.94 9.14 3.23
N VAL A 429 -6.08 9.17 2.53
CA VAL A 429 -6.86 10.38 2.24
C VAL A 429 -7.75 10.74 3.43
N MET A 430 -7.78 12.01 3.79
CA MET A 430 -8.56 12.58 4.90
C MET A 430 -9.46 13.72 4.41
N ASP A 431 -10.64 13.82 5.01
CA ASP A 431 -11.64 14.86 4.74
C ASP A 431 -11.76 15.85 5.91
N ASP A 432 -12.65 16.83 5.78
CA ASP A 432 -12.96 17.86 6.79
C ASP A 432 -13.40 17.30 8.17
N ARG A 433 -13.75 16.01 8.25
CA ARG A 433 -14.14 15.32 9.49
C ARG A 433 -13.01 14.54 10.15
N SER A 434 -11.80 14.65 9.63
CA SER A 434 -10.61 14.02 10.21
C SER A 434 -9.90 15.00 11.14
N CYS A 435 -9.65 14.65 12.41
CA CYS A 435 -8.94 15.52 13.37
C CYS A 435 -7.42 15.34 13.24
N MET A 436 -6.67 16.40 12.92
CA MET A 436 -5.23 16.26 12.66
C MET A 436 -4.41 16.00 13.93
N VAL A 437 -4.90 16.46 15.08
CA VAL A 437 -4.30 16.16 16.39
C VAL A 437 -4.45 14.68 16.73
N GLU A 438 -5.65 14.11 16.50
CA GLU A 438 -5.91 12.69 16.73
C GLU A 438 -5.16 11.80 15.75
N VAL A 439 -5.01 12.24 14.49
CA VAL A 439 -4.18 11.56 13.49
C VAL A 439 -2.72 11.48 13.96
N ALA A 440 -2.18 12.59 14.47
CA ALA A 440 -0.83 12.61 15.06
C ALA A 440 -0.74 11.67 16.28
N ARG A 441 -1.72 11.73 17.20
CA ARG A 441 -1.78 10.84 18.39
C ARG A 441 -1.77 9.36 17.98
N TYR A 442 -2.61 8.98 17.03
CA TYR A 442 -2.74 7.62 16.53
C TYR A 442 -1.43 7.07 15.95
N TYR A 443 -0.76 7.86 15.10
CA TYR A 443 0.52 7.41 14.54
C TYR A 443 1.63 7.36 15.58
N ILE A 444 1.65 8.28 16.55
CA ILE A 444 2.63 8.24 17.64
C ILE A 444 2.39 7.05 18.56
N GLU A 445 1.13 6.66 18.80
CA GLU A 445 0.78 5.43 19.52
C GLU A 445 1.33 4.19 18.80
N PHE A 446 1.07 4.07 17.49
CA PHE A 446 1.64 2.98 16.68
C PHE A 446 3.18 2.97 16.74
N LEU A 447 3.82 4.13 16.59
CA LEU A 447 5.28 4.23 16.62
C LEU A 447 5.87 3.91 18.01
N CYS A 448 5.13 4.17 19.10
CA CYS A 448 5.52 3.76 20.45
C CYS A 448 5.64 2.24 20.54
N ASP A 449 4.65 1.53 20.01
CA ASP A 449 4.58 0.06 20.03
C ASP A 449 5.66 -0.58 19.14
N GLU A 450 6.00 0.09 18.03
CA GLU A 450 6.99 -0.40 17.05
C GLU A 450 8.43 0.06 17.31
N SER A 451 8.65 0.84 18.38
CA SER A 451 9.99 1.26 18.77
C SER A 451 10.82 0.05 19.22
N CYS A 452 12.00 -0.15 18.63
CA CYS A 452 12.93 -1.19 19.08
C CYS A 452 13.54 -0.90 20.47
N GLY A 453 13.23 0.25 21.08
CA GLY A 453 13.65 0.60 22.45
C GLY A 453 15.13 0.98 22.64
N LYS A 454 15.93 1.00 21.56
CA LYS A 454 17.40 1.14 21.66
C LYS A 454 17.89 2.54 21.97
N CYS A 455 17.37 3.56 21.29
CA CYS A 455 17.81 4.95 21.47
C CYS A 455 16.80 5.73 22.31
N THR A 456 17.28 6.44 23.34
CA THR A 456 16.45 7.23 24.25
C THR A 456 15.56 8.26 23.55
N PRO A 457 16.05 9.02 22.54
CA PRO A 457 15.21 10.00 21.84
C PRO A 457 13.96 9.36 21.25
N CYS A 458 14.09 8.21 20.57
CA CYS A 458 12.94 7.51 20.02
C CYS A 458 12.07 6.87 21.12
N ARG A 459 12.67 6.13 22.06
CA ARG A 459 11.92 5.35 23.06
C ARG A 459 11.13 6.22 24.02
N GLU A 460 11.76 7.26 24.58
CA GLU A 460 11.09 8.14 25.55
C GLU A 460 10.41 9.32 24.86
N GLY A 461 11.01 9.87 23.79
CA GLY A 461 10.42 10.99 23.06
C GLY A 461 9.03 10.65 22.51
N LEU A 462 8.86 9.46 21.91
CA LEU A 462 7.54 9.00 21.45
C LEU A 462 6.52 8.90 22.58
N ARG A 463 6.90 8.36 23.75
CA ARG A 463 6.00 8.25 24.91
C ARG A 463 5.58 9.60 25.47
N HIS A 464 6.51 10.56 25.50
CA HIS A 464 6.21 11.93 25.90
C HIS A 464 5.26 12.61 24.90
N LEU A 465 5.52 12.48 23.60
CA LEU A 465 4.63 12.98 22.55
C LEU A 465 3.23 12.36 22.67
N LEU A 466 3.14 11.05 22.88
CA LEU A 466 1.86 10.35 23.04
C LEU A 466 1.07 10.89 24.24
N THR A 467 1.75 11.13 25.35
CA THR A 467 1.13 11.68 26.57
C THR A 467 0.55 13.06 26.31
N ILE A 468 1.35 13.96 25.72
CA ILE A 468 0.92 15.33 25.41
C ILE A 468 -0.25 15.33 24.42
N LEU A 469 -0.14 14.58 23.32
CA LEU A 469 -1.21 14.47 22.32
C LEU A 469 -2.50 13.88 22.91
N THR A 470 -2.38 12.90 23.79
CA THR A 470 -3.53 12.33 24.50
C THR A 470 -4.17 13.38 25.42
N ASP A 471 -3.38 14.14 26.17
CA ASP A 471 -3.91 15.24 26.99
C ASP A 471 -4.62 16.30 26.14
N ILE A 472 -4.07 16.68 24.98
CA ILE A 472 -4.71 17.60 24.06
C ILE A 472 -6.04 17.03 23.54
N CYS A 473 -6.08 15.79 23.05
CA CYS A 473 -7.31 15.12 22.59
C CYS A 473 -8.36 14.94 23.69
N GLU A 474 -7.94 14.84 24.96
CA GLU A 474 -8.84 14.71 26.11
C GLU A 474 -9.20 16.04 26.78
N GLY A 475 -8.75 17.17 26.21
CA GLY A 475 -9.04 18.52 26.71
C GLY A 475 -8.20 18.98 27.89
N ARG A 476 -7.17 18.22 28.27
CA ARG A 476 -6.18 18.55 29.30
C ARG A 476 -4.93 19.26 28.76
N GLY A 477 -4.84 19.51 27.46
CA GLY A 477 -3.74 20.26 26.85
C GLY A 477 -3.53 21.65 27.48
N GLN A 478 -2.29 22.09 27.51
CA GLN A 478 -1.80 23.29 28.19
C GLN A 478 -1.06 24.23 27.22
N GLU A 479 -0.95 25.50 27.62
CA GLU A 479 -0.09 26.47 26.95
C GLU A 479 1.36 25.98 26.95
N GLY A 480 2.05 26.07 25.81
CA GLY A 480 3.43 25.60 25.67
C GLY A 480 3.59 24.13 25.26
N ASP A 481 2.51 23.35 25.21
CA ASP A 481 2.57 21.94 24.78
C ASP A 481 3.05 21.80 23.33
N ILE A 482 2.62 22.70 22.44
CA ILE A 482 3.02 22.71 21.02
C ILE A 482 4.54 22.88 20.91
N GLU A 483 5.10 23.91 21.56
CA GLU A 483 6.53 24.22 21.52
C GLU A 483 7.37 23.13 22.19
N LEU A 484 6.83 22.46 23.21
CA LEU A 484 7.48 21.32 23.84
C LEU A 484 7.53 20.12 22.88
N MET A 485 6.42 19.81 22.21
CA MET A 485 6.38 18.74 21.20
C MET A 485 7.38 19.00 20.07
N GLU A 486 7.45 20.23 19.53
CA GLU A 486 8.43 20.60 18.49
C GLU A 486 9.87 20.35 18.94
N LYS A 487 10.23 20.73 20.18
CA LYS A 487 11.57 20.48 20.75
C LYS A 487 11.88 18.99 20.85
N ILE A 488 10.92 18.17 21.30
CA ILE A 488 11.07 16.71 21.39
C ILE A 488 11.27 16.14 19.99
N CYS A 489 10.44 16.55 19.03
CA CYS A 489 10.50 16.13 17.64
C CYS A 489 11.86 16.43 16.98
N HIS A 490 12.39 17.64 17.13
CA HIS A 490 13.71 17.99 16.59
C HIS A 490 14.83 17.18 17.25
N THR A 491 14.75 16.97 18.56
CA THR A 491 15.70 16.09 19.27
C THR A 491 15.66 14.66 18.72
N MET A 492 14.47 14.14 18.42
CA MET A 492 14.32 12.82 17.80
C MET A 492 14.94 12.76 16.39
N GLN A 493 14.73 13.78 15.56
CA GLN A 493 15.31 13.87 14.21
C GLN A 493 16.84 13.87 14.24
N ASP A 494 17.43 14.60 15.19
CA ASP A 494 18.88 14.76 15.28
C ASP A 494 19.56 13.54 15.93
N ALA A 495 18.98 13.01 17.01
CA ALA A 495 19.66 12.07 17.90
C ALA A 495 19.18 10.60 17.79
N SER A 496 18.16 10.29 16.98
CA SER A 496 17.75 8.90 16.76
C SER A 496 18.72 8.13 15.87
N LEU A 497 18.95 6.85 16.21
CA LEU A 497 19.95 6.01 15.53
C LEU A 497 19.55 5.64 14.10
N CYS A 498 18.29 5.22 13.91
CA CYS A 498 17.78 4.74 12.63
C CYS A 498 16.83 5.76 12.00
N SER A 499 16.56 5.58 10.70
CA SER A 499 15.66 6.46 9.96
C SER A 499 14.25 6.51 10.56
N LEU A 500 13.74 5.39 11.07
CA LEU A 500 12.42 5.33 11.70
C LEU A 500 12.31 6.27 12.90
N GLY A 501 13.27 6.24 13.83
CA GLY A 501 13.24 7.13 15.00
C GLY A 501 13.38 8.61 14.62
N LYS A 502 14.07 8.90 13.51
CA LYS A 502 14.17 10.27 12.97
C LYS A 502 12.86 10.73 12.33
N SER A 503 12.27 9.90 11.48
CA SER A 503 11.03 10.23 10.77
C SER A 503 9.79 10.14 11.64
N ALA A 504 9.84 9.43 12.77
CA ALA A 504 8.75 9.31 13.72
C ALA A 504 8.22 10.67 14.24
N ALA A 505 8.99 11.74 14.12
CA ALA A 505 8.57 13.11 14.44
C ALA A 505 7.67 13.76 13.36
N ASN A 506 7.70 13.27 12.11
CA ASN A 506 7.06 13.91 10.97
C ASN A 506 5.53 14.04 11.08
N PRO A 507 4.76 13.05 11.59
CA PRO A 507 3.32 13.21 11.74
C PRO A 507 2.95 14.39 12.65
N VAL A 508 3.75 14.62 13.71
CA VAL A 508 3.54 15.73 14.64
C VAL A 508 3.98 17.05 14.00
N LEU A 509 5.21 17.12 13.48
CA LEU A 509 5.74 18.36 12.90
C LEU A 509 4.92 18.85 11.71
N THR A 510 4.46 17.96 10.83
CA THR A 510 3.65 18.36 9.67
C THR A 510 2.23 18.78 10.06
N THR A 511 1.61 18.10 11.04
CA THR A 511 0.27 18.50 11.49
C THR A 511 0.31 19.81 12.27
N ILE A 512 1.34 20.07 13.08
CA ILE A 512 1.55 21.39 13.69
C ILE A 512 1.79 22.45 12.60
N LYS A 513 2.65 22.17 11.61
CA LYS A 513 2.98 23.13 10.55
C LYS A 513 1.76 23.57 9.73
N TYR A 514 0.90 22.63 9.34
CA TYR A 514 -0.20 22.89 8.41
C TYR A 514 -1.56 23.06 9.08
N PHE A 515 -1.74 22.59 10.31
CA PHE A 515 -3.03 22.56 11.02
C PHE A 515 -2.88 23.01 12.49
N ARG A 516 -2.01 23.99 12.75
CA ARG A 516 -1.77 24.53 14.11
C ARG A 516 -3.05 25.03 14.78
N ASP A 517 -3.95 25.60 13.99
CA ASP A 517 -5.25 26.09 14.42
C ASP A 517 -6.09 25.00 15.10
N GLU A 518 -5.98 23.73 14.66
CA GLU A 518 -6.65 22.63 15.34
C GLU A 518 -6.06 22.36 16.72
N TYR A 519 -4.74 22.42 16.87
CA TYR A 519 -4.09 22.27 18.18
C TYR A 519 -4.52 23.39 19.12
N GLU A 520 -4.50 24.64 18.64
CA GLU A 520 -4.94 25.82 19.39
C GLU A 520 -6.42 25.72 19.80
N ALA A 521 -7.31 25.23 18.93
CA ALA A 521 -8.71 24.98 19.27
C ALA A 521 -8.88 23.90 20.37
N HIS A 522 -8.07 22.84 20.34
CA HIS A 522 -8.10 21.81 21.39
C HIS A 522 -7.59 22.36 22.73
N ILE A 523 -6.53 23.17 22.70
CA ILE A 523 -5.87 23.70 23.91
C ILE A 523 -6.68 24.84 24.54
N HIS A 524 -7.04 25.88 23.76
CA HIS A 524 -7.66 27.09 24.29
C HIS A 524 -9.19 27.03 24.27
N GLU A 525 -9.80 26.59 23.17
CA GLU A 525 -11.27 26.55 23.05
C GLU A 525 -11.87 25.31 23.72
N LYS A 526 -11.06 24.29 24.02
CA LYS A 526 -11.51 22.97 24.50
C LYS A 526 -12.58 22.38 23.57
N ARG A 527 -12.33 22.46 22.26
CA ARG A 527 -13.23 22.03 21.18
C ARG A 527 -12.43 21.27 20.14
N CYS A 528 -13.02 20.21 19.57
CA CYS A 528 -12.46 19.50 18.41
C CYS A 528 -13.21 19.95 17.15
N PRO A 529 -12.60 20.73 16.23
CA PRO A 529 -13.29 21.21 15.03
C PRO A 529 -13.82 20.07 14.14
N ALA A 530 -13.06 18.99 14.03
CA ALA A 530 -13.45 17.81 13.27
C ALA A 530 -14.52 16.95 14.00
N GLY A 531 -14.72 17.14 15.31
CA GLY A 531 -15.70 16.41 16.11
C GLY A 531 -15.36 14.93 16.34
N VAL A 532 -14.07 14.57 16.36
CA VAL A 532 -13.58 13.20 16.53
C VAL A 532 -13.25 12.90 17.99
N CYS A 533 -12.67 13.86 18.71
CA CYS A 533 -12.22 13.67 20.09
C CYS A 533 -13.42 13.68 21.06
N PRO A 534 -13.79 12.55 21.69
CA PRO A 534 -15.06 12.44 22.42
C PRO A 534 -15.16 13.34 23.65
N LYS A 535 -14.03 13.65 24.30
CA LYS A 535 -13.99 14.52 25.49
C LYS A 535 -14.23 15.99 25.17
N LEU A 536 -14.01 16.40 23.93
CA LEU A 536 -14.14 17.78 23.47
C LEU A 536 -15.41 18.02 22.63
N THR A 537 -16.08 16.95 22.23
CA THR A 537 -17.17 16.98 21.24
C THR A 537 -18.48 16.57 21.87
N ALA A 538 -19.55 17.28 21.50
CA ALA A 538 -20.91 16.79 21.57
C ALA A 538 -21.59 16.99 20.21
N PHE A 539 -22.73 16.31 19.99
CA PHE A 539 -23.46 16.35 18.74
C PHE A 539 -24.86 16.89 18.96
N VAL A 540 -25.24 17.86 18.14
CA VAL A 540 -26.59 18.44 18.09
C VAL A 540 -27.18 18.24 16.71
N ILE A 541 -28.51 18.32 16.60
CA ILE A 541 -29.21 18.24 15.33
C ILE A 541 -29.66 19.65 14.92
N ASP A 542 -29.26 20.04 13.72
CA ASP A 542 -29.81 21.21 13.04
C ASP A 542 -31.22 20.87 12.55
N GLU A 543 -32.21 21.55 13.14
CA GLU A 543 -33.63 21.32 12.86
C GLU A 543 -34.02 21.69 11.42
N GLU A 544 -33.37 22.68 10.82
CA GLU A 544 -33.68 23.14 9.46
C GLU A 544 -33.14 22.16 8.41
N ALA A 545 -31.93 21.65 8.65
CA ALA A 545 -31.30 20.66 7.79
C ALA A 545 -31.92 19.25 7.93
N CYS A 546 -32.43 18.89 9.11
CA CYS A 546 -32.91 17.54 9.39
C CYS A 546 -34.23 17.20 8.67
N LYS A 547 -34.22 16.16 7.85
CA LYS A 547 -35.42 15.64 7.15
C LYS A 547 -36.16 14.51 7.87
N GLY A 548 -35.73 14.13 9.08
CA GLY A 548 -36.42 13.10 9.90
C GLY A 548 -36.41 11.69 9.30
N CYS A 549 -35.29 11.26 8.70
CA CYS A 549 -35.19 9.99 7.94
C CYS A 549 -34.80 8.76 8.79
N MET A 550 -34.76 8.88 10.12
CA MET A 550 -34.35 7.88 11.13
C MET A 550 -32.95 7.25 11.00
N ARG A 551 -32.12 7.63 10.02
CA ARG A 551 -30.77 7.03 9.80
C ARG A 551 -29.85 7.21 11.00
N CYS A 552 -29.79 8.42 11.56
CA CYS A 552 -28.97 8.72 12.73
C CYS A 552 -29.38 7.94 13.99
N SER A 553 -30.66 7.64 14.16
CA SER A 553 -31.16 6.82 15.27
C SER A 553 -30.77 5.35 15.11
N LYS A 554 -30.95 4.79 13.92
CA LYS A 554 -30.52 3.41 13.61
C LYS A 554 -29.01 3.19 13.73
N ALA A 555 -28.23 4.22 13.42
CA ALA A 555 -26.77 4.17 13.50
C ALA A 555 -26.22 4.41 14.92
N CYS A 556 -27.04 4.83 15.89
CA CYS A 556 -26.58 5.20 17.21
C CYS A 556 -26.45 3.98 18.13
N PRO A 557 -25.23 3.56 18.51
CA PRO A 557 -25.04 2.38 19.37
C PRO A 557 -25.56 2.61 20.80
N ALA A 558 -25.55 3.85 21.28
CA ALA A 558 -26.01 4.21 22.63
C ALA A 558 -27.52 4.50 22.71
N ALA A 559 -28.26 4.33 21.61
CA ALA A 559 -29.69 4.70 21.51
C ALA A 559 -29.99 6.12 22.05
N ALA A 560 -29.07 7.07 21.83
CA ALA A 560 -29.14 8.44 22.31
C ALA A 560 -29.97 9.36 21.41
N VAL A 561 -30.39 8.91 20.22
CA VAL A 561 -31.13 9.73 19.26
C VAL A 561 -32.61 9.37 19.25
N SER A 562 -33.47 10.34 19.57
CA SER A 562 -34.93 10.21 19.61
C SER A 562 -35.59 11.10 18.55
N GLY A 563 -36.78 10.73 18.08
CA GLY A 563 -37.54 11.52 17.12
C GLY A 563 -38.53 10.69 16.31
N GLU A 564 -39.38 11.37 15.53
CA GLU A 564 -40.38 10.76 14.67
C GLU A 564 -40.03 10.93 13.18
N VAL A 565 -40.56 10.05 12.34
CA VAL A 565 -40.41 10.14 10.89
C VAL A 565 -40.93 11.49 10.38
N LYS A 566 -40.14 12.17 9.53
CA LYS A 566 -40.42 13.51 8.97
C LYS A 566 -40.42 14.66 9.99
N LYS A 567 -39.93 14.47 11.22
CA LYS A 567 -39.67 15.55 12.18
C LYS A 567 -38.17 15.65 12.50
N PRO A 568 -37.66 16.82 12.90
CA PRO A 568 -36.32 16.92 13.48
C PRO A 568 -36.15 15.94 14.63
N HIS A 569 -35.00 15.25 14.67
CA HIS A 569 -34.67 14.38 15.78
C HIS A 569 -33.86 15.16 16.83
N HIS A 570 -33.69 14.57 18.01
CA HIS A 570 -32.93 15.11 19.12
C HIS A 570 -31.87 14.10 19.59
N ILE A 571 -30.72 14.59 20.04
CA ILE A 571 -29.65 13.78 20.62
C ILE A 571 -29.61 14.07 22.11
N ASP A 572 -29.85 13.04 22.93
CA ASP A 572 -29.72 13.09 24.38
C ASP A 572 -28.23 13.16 24.76
N PRO A 573 -27.74 14.31 25.30
CA PRO A 573 -26.33 14.50 25.59
C PRO A 573 -25.84 13.62 26.76
N VAL A 574 -26.75 13.15 27.63
CA VAL A 574 -26.42 12.29 28.77
C VAL A 574 -26.14 10.87 28.30
N LYS A 575 -26.88 10.37 27.31
CA LYS A 575 -26.68 9.04 26.72
C LYS A 575 -25.60 9.03 25.63
N CYS A 576 -25.33 10.17 25.01
CA CYS A 576 -24.42 10.23 23.87
C CYS A 576 -22.97 9.96 24.30
N ILE A 577 -22.36 8.93 23.69
CA ILE A 577 -20.94 8.59 23.88
C ILE A 577 -20.01 9.35 22.92
N ALA A 578 -20.54 10.32 22.16
CA ALA A 578 -19.82 11.12 21.17
C ALA A 578 -19.01 10.29 20.14
N CYS A 579 -19.55 9.15 19.69
CA CYS A 579 -18.90 8.27 18.71
C CYS A 579 -19.01 8.75 17.25
N GLY A 580 -19.83 9.76 16.95
CA GLY A 580 -19.97 10.33 15.61
C GLY A 580 -20.73 9.48 14.58
N SER A 581 -21.16 8.26 14.92
CA SER A 581 -21.85 7.36 13.96
C SER A 581 -23.14 7.96 13.39
N CYS A 582 -23.88 8.75 14.19
CA CYS A 582 -25.05 9.48 13.73
C CYS A 582 -24.71 10.54 12.67
N ARG A 583 -23.55 11.18 12.80
CA ARG A 583 -23.03 12.20 11.87
C ARG A 583 -22.52 11.59 10.57
N GLU A 584 -21.85 10.45 10.63
CA GLU A 584 -21.47 9.70 9.42
C GLU A 584 -22.68 9.15 8.65
N ALA A 585 -23.72 8.73 9.36
CA ALA A 585 -24.93 8.19 8.73
C ALA A 585 -25.85 9.25 8.10
N CYS A 586 -25.69 10.52 8.45
CA CYS A 586 -26.56 11.61 8.02
C CYS A 586 -26.16 12.14 6.64
N ASN A 587 -27.04 11.99 5.65
CA ASN A 587 -26.82 12.46 4.27
C ASN A 587 -27.12 13.96 4.06
N PHE A 588 -27.63 14.64 5.10
CA PHE A 588 -28.07 16.03 5.03
C PHE A 588 -27.17 16.96 5.83
N ASP A 589 -26.06 16.44 6.37
CA ASP A 589 -25.16 17.16 7.28
C ASP A 589 -25.84 17.78 8.51
N ALA A 590 -27.06 17.32 8.85
CA ALA A 590 -27.87 17.87 9.93
C ALA A 590 -27.37 17.53 11.33
N VAL A 591 -26.31 16.71 11.48
CA VAL A 591 -25.71 16.39 12.78
C VAL A 591 -24.41 17.17 12.89
N VAL A 592 -24.40 18.19 13.75
CA VAL A 592 -23.31 19.15 13.88
C VAL A 592 -22.49 18.84 15.13
N ALA A 593 -21.16 18.91 15.01
CA ALA A 593 -20.26 18.81 16.14
C ALA A 593 -20.15 20.17 16.83
N VAL A 594 -20.42 20.20 18.13
CA VAL A 594 -20.28 21.38 18.99
C VAL A 594 -19.34 21.06 20.15
N LYS A 595 -18.92 22.09 20.88
CA LYS A 595 -18.15 21.89 22.11
C LYS A 595 -18.99 21.12 23.12
N ARG A 596 -18.38 20.19 23.86
CA ARG A 596 -19.10 19.32 24.80
C ARG A 596 -19.90 20.06 25.89
N GLY A 597 -19.52 21.28 26.23
CA GLY A 597 -20.25 22.13 27.19
C GLY A 597 -21.36 23.00 26.59
N GLU A 598 -21.59 22.93 25.27
CA GLU A 598 -22.56 23.76 24.54
C GLU A 598 -23.77 22.97 24.00
N ALA A 599 -23.78 21.64 24.17
CA ALA A 599 -24.82 20.75 23.64
C ALA A 599 -26.02 20.55 24.55
#